data_AF-A0A2P5L6C5-F1
#
_entry.id   AF-A0A2P5L6C5-F1
#
_cell.length_a   1.000
_cell.length_b   1.000
_cell.length_c   1.000
_cell.angle_alpha   90.00
_cell.angle_beta   90.00
_cell.angle_gamma   90.00
#
_symmetry.space_group_name_H-M   'P 1'
#
loop_
_entity.id
_entity.type
_entity.pdbx_description
1 polymer ?
#
loop_
_entity_poly.entity_id
_entity_poly.type
_entity_poly.pdbx_seq_one_letter_code
_entity_poly.pdbx_strand_id
1 'polypeptide(L)'
;AQRLVQQRGFNGFSYADIAKEVGIRKASLHHHFPSKTDLGVALIQSYTVQLSNALAGINSSQLAPQDKLAAYIDIYRNALSADCMCLGGMLATEALTLDSSMLPSLKRFFELNVSWLANVLTEGSLHEFKLTNSPEQHARAILSALQGALLIARASGDHAGFEQTGEILRQGLLREG
;
A
#
# COMPACT_ATOMS: atom_id res chain seq x y z
N ALA A 1 0.51 -9.63 13.61
CA ALA A 1 1.43 -9.85 12.46
C ALA A 1 1.48 -8.64 11.53
N GLN A 2 0.36 -8.21 10.93
CA GLN A 2 0.28 -7.02 10.06
C GLN A 2 1.01 -5.80 10.64
N ARG A 3 0.61 -5.37 11.85
CA ARG A 3 1.22 -4.25 12.56
C ARG A 3 2.73 -4.41 12.75
N LEU A 4 3.21 -5.60 13.15
CA LEU A 4 4.63 -5.88 13.30
C LEU A 4 5.39 -5.73 11.98
N VAL A 5 4.83 -6.20 10.86
CA VAL A 5 5.44 -6.02 9.53
C VAL A 5 5.48 -4.55 9.15
N GLN A 6 4.37 -3.82 9.35
CA GLN A 6 4.28 -2.39 9.03
C GLN A 6 5.21 -1.53 9.89
N GLN A 7 5.59 -1.99 11.08
CA GLN A 7 6.46 -1.28 12.02
C GLN A 7 7.91 -1.75 12.01
N ARG A 8 8.22 -3.00 11.65
CA ARG A 8 9.55 -3.60 11.81
C ARG A 8 10.08 -4.31 10.57
N GLY A 9 9.26 -4.47 9.53
CA GLY A 9 9.56 -5.34 8.40
C GLY A 9 9.19 -6.79 8.70
N PHE A 10 9.15 -7.62 7.66
CA PHE A 10 8.84 -9.03 7.82
C PHE A 10 10.02 -9.78 8.42
N ASN A 11 11.26 -9.44 8.07
CA ASN A 11 12.43 -10.02 8.70
C ASN A 11 12.59 -9.63 10.17
N GLY A 12 12.10 -8.44 10.55
CA GLY A 12 12.25 -7.87 11.89
C GLY A 12 11.32 -8.42 12.99
N PHE A 13 10.51 -9.45 12.74
CA PHE A 13 9.68 -10.09 13.78
C PHE A 13 9.78 -11.61 13.78
N SER A 14 9.42 -12.22 14.91
CA SER A 14 9.33 -13.66 15.11
C SER A 14 7.95 -14.10 15.60
N TYR A 15 7.67 -15.41 15.57
CA TYR A 15 6.46 -15.95 16.19
C TYR A 15 6.41 -15.70 17.71
N ALA A 16 7.56 -15.54 18.36
CA ALA A 16 7.60 -15.18 19.77
C ALA A 16 7.08 -13.75 19.99
N ASP A 17 7.41 -12.82 19.09
CA ASP A 17 6.88 -11.46 19.14
C ASP A 17 5.36 -11.44 18.97
N ILE A 18 4.83 -12.21 18.01
CA ILE A 18 3.38 -12.33 17.83
C ILE A 18 2.73 -12.94 19.07
N ALA A 19 3.24 -14.07 19.54
CA ALA A 19 2.70 -14.78 20.70
C ALA A 19 2.65 -13.88 21.94
N LYS A 20 3.72 -13.11 22.17
CA LYS A 20 3.80 -12.12 23.25
C LYS A 20 2.76 -11.01 23.10
N GLU A 21 2.58 -10.49 21.89
CA GLU A 21 1.66 -9.39 21.62
C GLU A 21 0.18 -9.78 21.77
N VAL A 22 -0.20 -10.99 21.35
CA VAL A 22 -1.60 -11.44 21.40
C VAL A 22 -1.93 -12.30 22.63
N GLY A 23 -0.94 -12.57 23.50
CA GLY A 23 -1.14 -13.33 24.74
C GLY A 23 -1.42 -14.83 24.54
N ILE A 24 -0.93 -15.43 23.46
CA ILE A 24 -1.11 -16.87 23.17
C ILE A 24 0.22 -17.64 23.22
N ARG A 25 0.14 -18.97 23.22
CA ARG A 25 1.32 -19.82 23.12
C ARG A 25 1.84 -19.87 21.68
N LYS A 26 3.17 -19.85 21.52
CA LYS A 26 3.83 -19.99 20.20
C LYS A 26 3.37 -21.22 19.42
N ALA A 27 3.09 -22.34 20.11
CA ALA A 27 2.60 -23.57 19.49
C ALA A 27 1.26 -23.38 18.75
N SER A 28 0.38 -22.52 19.25
CA SER A 28 -0.90 -22.21 18.59
C SER A 28 -0.70 -21.54 17.24
N LEU A 29 0.35 -20.71 17.09
CA LEU A 29 0.67 -20.09 15.80
C LEU A 29 1.15 -21.13 14.78
N HIS A 30 1.99 -22.09 15.18
CA HIS A 30 2.46 -23.15 14.29
C HIS A 30 1.35 -24.10 13.84
N HIS A 31 0.29 -24.25 14.64
CA HIS A 31 -0.89 -25.02 14.22
C HIS A 31 -1.62 -24.36 13.05
N HIS A 32 -1.72 -23.03 13.02
CA HIS A 32 -2.38 -22.28 11.95
C HIS A 32 -1.45 -21.99 10.76
N PHE A 33 -0.19 -21.71 11.04
CA PHE A 33 0.82 -21.33 10.04
C PHE A 33 2.10 -22.13 10.31
N PRO A 34 2.29 -23.27 9.61
CA PRO A 34 3.42 -24.17 9.83
C PRO A 34 4.77 -23.44 9.80
N SER A 35 4.95 -22.54 8.83
CA SER A 35 6.11 -21.68 8.69
C SER A 35 5.76 -20.19 8.71
N LYS A 36 6.77 -19.35 9.02
CA LYS A 36 6.64 -17.89 8.92
C LYS A 36 6.32 -17.45 7.49
N THR A 37 6.80 -18.17 6.49
CA THR A 37 6.47 -17.96 5.07
C THR A 37 4.98 -18.13 4.81
N ASP A 38 4.35 -19.19 5.35
CA ASP A 38 2.90 -19.42 5.21
C ASP A 38 2.10 -18.26 5.81
N LEU A 39 2.52 -17.78 6.99
CA LEU A 39 1.95 -16.58 7.60
C LEU A 39 2.13 -15.35 6.69
N GLY A 40 3.31 -15.20 6.09
CA GLY A 40 3.62 -14.10 5.17
C GLY A 40 2.71 -14.08 3.95
N VAL A 41 2.51 -15.23 3.30
CA VAL A 41 1.60 -15.37 2.14
C VAL A 41 0.17 -15.02 2.55
N ALA A 42 -0.33 -15.61 3.64
CA ALA A 42 -1.68 -15.34 4.13
C ALA A 42 -1.88 -13.86 4.51
N LEU A 43 -0.85 -13.25 5.08
CA LEU A 43 -0.85 -11.85 5.46
C LEU A 43 -0.93 -10.93 4.24
N ILE A 44 -0.16 -11.19 3.18
CA ILE A 44 -0.22 -10.42 1.93
C ILE A 44 -1.60 -10.56 1.29
N GLN A 45 -2.14 -11.78 1.23
CA GLN A 45 -3.47 -12.03 0.67
C GLN A 45 -4.56 -11.29 1.44
N SER A 46 -4.55 -11.36 2.78
CA SER A 46 -5.50 -10.63 3.63
C SER A 46 -5.38 -9.12 3.43
N TYR A 47 -4.17 -8.58 3.40
CA TYR A 47 -3.96 -7.15 3.18
C TYR A 47 -4.38 -6.69 1.77
N THR A 48 -4.20 -7.55 0.76
CA THR A 48 -4.67 -7.30 -0.60
C THR A 48 -6.21 -7.23 -0.65
N VAL A 49 -6.91 -8.11 0.08
CA VAL A 49 -8.37 -8.06 0.21
C VAL A 49 -8.82 -6.79 0.93
N GLN A 50 -8.14 -6.38 2.01
CA GLN A 50 -8.43 -5.13 2.72
C GLN A 50 -8.35 -3.92 1.78
N LEU A 51 -7.25 -3.82 1.01
CA LEU A 51 -7.09 -2.78 0.00
C LEU A 51 -8.20 -2.86 -1.06
N SER A 52 -8.43 -4.04 -1.64
CA SER A 52 -9.48 -4.25 -2.64
C SER A 52 -10.85 -3.75 -2.16
N ASN A 53 -11.20 -4.02 -0.90
CA ASN A 53 -12.46 -3.56 -0.31
C ASN A 53 -12.49 -2.04 -0.13
N ALA A 54 -11.40 -1.42 0.31
CA ALA A 54 -11.30 0.03 0.42
C ALA A 54 -11.45 0.72 -0.95
N LEU A 55 -10.76 0.19 -1.97
CA LEU A 55 -10.84 0.67 -3.35
C LEU A 55 -12.25 0.49 -3.95
N ALA A 56 -12.91 -0.63 -3.64
CA ALA A 56 -14.30 -0.85 -4.03
C ALA A 56 -15.26 0.16 -3.36
N GLY A 57 -15.00 0.51 -2.09
CA GLY A 57 -15.75 1.56 -1.38
C GLY A 57 -15.57 2.95 -2.00
N ILE A 58 -14.37 3.28 -2.48
CA ILE A 58 -14.14 4.52 -3.23
C ILE A 58 -14.90 4.48 -4.56
N ASN A 59 -14.88 3.36 -5.29
CA ASN A 59 -15.58 3.24 -6.57
C ASN A 59 -17.11 3.29 -6.46
N SER A 60 -17.68 2.82 -5.36
CA SER A 60 -19.13 2.87 -5.13
C SER A 60 -19.62 4.25 -4.70
N SER A 61 -18.71 5.14 -4.32
CA SER A 61 -19.03 6.55 -4.06
C SER A 61 -19.28 7.32 -5.35
N GLN A 62 -20.13 8.34 -5.31
CA GLN A 62 -20.39 9.26 -6.43
C GLN A 62 -19.32 10.38 -6.52
N LEU A 63 -18.08 10.06 -6.15
CA LEU A 63 -16.97 11.01 -6.14
C LEU A 63 -16.47 11.27 -7.56
N ALA A 64 -16.01 12.49 -7.81
CA ALA A 64 -15.27 12.82 -9.02
C ALA A 64 -13.91 12.10 -9.03
N PRO A 65 -13.32 11.80 -10.20
CA PRO A 65 -11.99 11.18 -10.32
C PRO A 65 -10.91 11.83 -9.46
N GLN A 66 -10.87 13.17 -9.37
CA GLN A 66 -9.93 13.88 -8.49
C GLN A 66 -10.10 13.54 -6.99
N ASP A 67 -11.34 13.30 -6.55
CA ASP A 67 -11.66 13.01 -5.16
C ASP A 67 -11.44 11.53 -4.86
N LYS A 68 -11.65 10.65 -5.85
CA LYS A 68 -11.22 9.23 -5.76
C LYS A 68 -9.71 9.12 -5.58
N LEU A 69 -8.94 9.93 -6.32
CA LEU A 69 -7.48 9.99 -6.18
C LEU A 69 -7.07 10.51 -4.79
N ALA A 70 -7.74 11.55 -4.29
CA ALA A 70 -7.52 12.05 -2.92
C ALA A 70 -7.78 10.97 -1.87
N ALA A 71 -8.94 10.29 -1.96
CA ALA A 71 -9.28 9.19 -1.06
C ALA A 71 -8.28 8.03 -1.11
N TYR A 72 -7.70 7.76 -2.29
CA TYR A 72 -6.62 6.78 -2.44
C TYR A 72 -5.34 7.20 -1.72
N ILE A 73 -4.94 8.47 -1.85
CA ILE A 73 -3.79 9.03 -1.11
C ILE A 73 -4.03 8.93 0.41
N ASP A 74 -5.27 9.12 0.85
CA ASP A 74 -5.63 9.03 2.27
C ASP A 74 -5.47 7.63 2.87
N ILE A 75 -5.60 6.56 2.07
CA ILE A 75 -5.29 5.19 2.53
C ILE A 75 -3.84 5.12 3.03
N TYR A 76 -2.91 5.76 2.32
CA TYR A 76 -1.49 5.79 2.68
C TYR A 76 -1.18 6.77 3.82
N ARG A 77 -1.83 7.95 3.80
CA ARG A 77 -1.77 8.94 4.89
C ARG A 77 -2.16 8.34 6.24
N ASN A 78 -3.23 7.54 6.25
CA ASN A 78 -3.74 6.89 7.46
C ASN A 78 -2.75 5.87 8.02
N ALA A 79 -2.00 5.18 7.15
CA ALA A 79 -0.91 4.30 7.59
C ALA A 79 0.20 5.10 8.29
N LEU A 80 0.65 6.20 7.67
CA LEU A 80 1.69 7.07 8.24
C LEU A 80 1.29 7.62 9.62
N SER A 81 0.03 8.05 9.75
CA SER A 81 -0.52 8.59 11.02
C SER A 81 -0.55 7.57 12.16
N ALA A 82 -0.48 6.27 11.85
CA ALA A 82 -0.43 5.18 12.82
C ALA A 82 1.02 4.68 13.07
N ASP A 83 2.03 5.47 12.74
CA ASP A 83 3.46 5.09 12.74
C ASP A 83 3.74 3.79 11.95
N CYS A 84 2.93 3.55 10.93
CA CYS A 84 2.94 2.34 10.11
C CYS A 84 3.32 2.67 8.66
N MET A 85 3.98 1.71 8.01
CA MET A 85 4.15 1.73 6.56
C MET A 85 3.06 0.95 5.85
N CYS A 86 2.97 1.12 4.53
CA CYS A 86 2.29 0.16 3.68
C CYS A 86 2.94 -1.23 3.84
N LEU A 87 2.14 -2.27 4.11
CA LEU A 87 2.66 -3.65 4.23
C LEU A 87 3.38 -4.09 2.95
N GLY A 88 2.80 -3.81 1.78
CA GLY A 88 3.43 -4.10 0.49
C GLY A 88 4.75 -3.35 0.30
N GLY A 89 4.83 -2.09 0.75
CA GLY A 89 6.06 -1.30 0.74
C GLY A 89 7.17 -1.92 1.60
N MET A 90 6.86 -2.30 2.83
CA MET A 90 7.82 -2.97 3.72
C MET A 90 8.34 -4.28 3.12
N LEU A 91 7.43 -5.12 2.61
CA LEU A 91 7.81 -6.40 2.00
C LEU A 91 8.63 -6.20 0.72
N ALA A 92 8.34 -5.15 -0.07
CA ALA A 92 9.11 -4.84 -1.27
C ALA A 92 10.56 -4.48 -0.94
N THR A 93 10.82 -3.77 0.16
CA THR A 93 12.20 -3.46 0.60
C THR A 93 12.99 -4.70 1.02
N GLU A 94 12.31 -5.78 1.40
CA GLU A 94 12.92 -7.03 1.84
C GLU A 94 12.88 -8.13 0.77
N ALA A 95 12.37 -7.84 -0.43
CA ALA A 95 12.02 -8.85 -1.44
C ALA A 95 13.15 -9.82 -1.81
N LEU A 96 14.41 -9.38 -1.73
CA LEU A 96 15.59 -10.21 -2.02
C LEU A 96 15.95 -11.22 -0.92
N THR A 97 15.35 -11.08 0.25
CA THR A 97 15.57 -11.92 1.44
C THR A 97 14.31 -12.67 1.87
N LEU A 98 13.18 -12.37 1.24
CA LEU A 98 11.95 -13.13 1.43
C LEU A 98 12.04 -14.49 0.72
N ASP A 99 11.25 -15.44 1.19
CA ASP A 99 11.01 -16.67 0.46
C ASP A 99 10.32 -16.34 -0.88
N SER A 100 10.81 -16.94 -1.98
CA SER A 100 10.33 -16.64 -3.33
C SER A 100 8.85 -16.96 -3.52
N SER A 101 8.28 -17.86 -2.73
CA SER A 101 6.84 -18.17 -2.73
C SER A 101 5.95 -16.99 -2.30
N MET A 102 6.50 -15.98 -1.62
CA MET A 102 5.76 -14.78 -1.22
C MET A 102 5.62 -13.76 -2.37
N LEU A 103 6.58 -13.75 -3.31
CA LEU A 103 6.67 -12.75 -4.36
C LEU A 103 5.45 -12.70 -5.30
N PRO A 104 4.83 -13.82 -5.71
CA PRO A 104 3.61 -13.78 -6.53
C PRO A 104 2.46 -13.03 -5.86
N SER A 105 2.26 -13.23 -4.55
CA SER A 105 1.21 -12.53 -3.80
C SER A 105 1.52 -11.03 -3.68
N LEU A 106 2.79 -10.69 -3.45
CA LEU A 106 3.23 -9.29 -3.39
C LEU A 106 3.10 -8.58 -4.76
N LYS A 107 3.43 -9.28 -5.85
CA LYS A 107 3.24 -8.78 -7.21
C LYS A 107 1.76 -8.46 -7.47
N ARG A 108 0.86 -9.37 -7.12
CA ARG A 108 -0.60 -9.17 -7.26
C ARG A 108 -1.11 -7.96 -6.47
N PHE A 109 -0.56 -7.71 -5.29
CA PHE A 109 -0.87 -6.51 -4.51
C PHE A 109 -0.52 -5.22 -5.28
N PHE A 110 0.68 -5.14 -5.87
CA PHE A 110 1.07 -3.96 -6.65
C PHE A 110 0.29 -3.83 -7.96
N GLU A 111 -0.01 -4.94 -8.63
CA GLU A 111 -0.84 -4.96 -9.84
C GLU A 111 -2.26 -4.44 -9.57
N LEU A 112 -2.87 -4.80 -8.43
CA LEU A 112 -4.17 -4.27 -8.01
C LEU A 112 -4.14 -2.73 -7.88
N ASN A 113 -3.10 -2.18 -7.23
CA ASN A 113 -2.95 -0.73 -7.08
C ASN A 113 -2.84 -0.02 -8.42
N VAL A 114 -1.94 -0.50 -9.29
CA VAL A 114 -1.71 0.10 -10.60
C VAL A 114 -2.96 0.02 -11.47
N SER A 115 -3.64 -1.13 -11.48
CA SER A 115 -4.86 -1.31 -12.26
C SER A 115 -5.99 -0.39 -11.81
N TRP A 116 -6.21 -0.29 -10.49
CA TRP A 116 -7.26 0.59 -9.97
C TRP A 116 -6.96 2.07 -10.26
N LEU A 117 -5.72 2.52 -10.01
CA LEU A 117 -5.30 3.88 -10.33
C LEU A 117 -5.45 4.19 -11.83
N ALA A 118 -5.05 3.27 -12.71
CA ALA A 118 -5.18 3.46 -14.15
C ALA A 118 -6.64 3.64 -14.57
N ASN A 119 -7.59 2.94 -13.93
CA ASN A 119 -9.01 3.12 -14.19
C ASN A 119 -9.51 4.52 -13.77
N VAL A 120 -9.13 4.99 -12.58
CA VAL A 120 -9.49 6.35 -12.11
C VAL A 120 -8.89 7.43 -13.02
N LEU A 121 -7.64 7.24 -13.44
CA LEU A 121 -6.97 8.16 -14.36
C LEU A 121 -7.62 8.16 -15.75
N THR A 122 -8.07 6.98 -16.23
CA THR A 122 -8.80 6.87 -17.50
C THR A 122 -10.12 7.62 -17.42
N GLU A 123 -10.89 7.43 -16.34
CA GLU A 123 -12.15 8.14 -16.09
C GLU A 123 -11.93 9.65 -16.06
N GLY A 124 -10.96 10.13 -15.27
CA GLY A 124 -10.66 11.56 -15.18
C GLY A 124 -10.08 12.15 -16.46
N SER A 125 -9.38 11.37 -17.29
CA SER A 125 -8.79 11.86 -18.55
C SER A 125 -9.83 12.37 -19.56
N LEU A 126 -11.10 11.97 -19.41
CA LEU A 126 -12.19 12.43 -20.26
C LEU A 126 -12.48 13.93 -20.06
N HIS A 127 -12.40 14.43 -18.83
CA HIS A 127 -12.90 15.77 -18.49
C HIS A 127 -12.00 16.57 -17.54
N GLU A 128 -11.33 15.93 -16.58
CA GLU A 128 -10.65 16.59 -15.46
C GLU A 128 -9.13 16.56 -15.58
N PHE A 129 -8.58 15.44 -16.06
CA PHE A 129 -7.14 15.21 -16.08
C PHE A 129 -6.52 15.43 -17.46
N LYS A 130 -5.26 15.88 -17.44
CA LYS A 130 -4.35 15.96 -18.58
C LYS A 130 -3.21 14.97 -18.37
N LEU A 131 -3.29 13.83 -19.04
CA LEU A 131 -2.24 12.81 -18.98
C LEU A 131 -1.22 13.03 -20.11
N THR A 132 0.06 13.08 -19.75
CA THR A 132 1.19 13.13 -20.71
C THR A 132 1.68 11.75 -21.16
N ASN A 133 1.20 10.68 -20.53
CA ASN A 133 1.59 9.28 -20.75
C ASN A 133 0.34 8.39 -20.60
N SER A 134 0.46 7.08 -20.79
CA SER A 134 -0.68 6.18 -20.58
C SER A 134 -1.17 6.23 -19.13
N PRO A 135 -2.47 5.97 -18.86
CA PRO A 135 -2.99 5.87 -17.51
C PRO A 135 -2.21 4.91 -16.62
N GLU A 136 -1.74 3.79 -17.17
CA GLU A 136 -0.94 2.79 -16.44
C GLU A 136 0.46 3.32 -16.07
N GLN A 137 1.09 4.10 -16.95
CA GLN A 137 2.39 4.72 -16.67
C GLN A 137 2.27 5.78 -15.57
N HIS A 138 1.22 6.61 -15.62
CA HIS A 138 0.91 7.56 -14.55
C HIS A 138 0.56 6.86 -13.23
N ALA A 139 -0.24 5.79 -13.28
CA ALA A 139 -0.57 4.99 -12.10
C ALA A 139 0.67 4.43 -11.40
N ARG A 140 1.63 3.90 -12.18
CA ARG A 140 2.92 3.44 -11.63
C ARG A 140 3.70 4.59 -10.99
N ALA A 141 3.78 5.74 -11.66
CA ALA A 141 4.49 6.90 -11.13
C ALA A 141 3.89 7.41 -9.81
N ILE A 142 2.56 7.52 -9.72
CA ILE A 142 1.83 7.90 -8.51
C ILE A 142 2.11 6.91 -7.37
N LEU A 143 1.94 5.60 -7.63
CA LEU A 143 2.21 4.57 -6.62
C LEU A 143 3.66 4.60 -6.13
N SER A 144 4.63 4.74 -7.05
CA SER A 144 6.04 4.87 -6.71
C SER A 144 6.34 6.11 -5.87
N ALA A 145 5.77 7.26 -6.24
CA ALA A 145 5.95 8.52 -5.52
C ALA A 145 5.36 8.44 -4.09
N LEU A 146 4.15 7.91 -3.93
CA LEU A 146 3.52 7.75 -2.61
C LEU A 146 4.31 6.78 -1.72
N GLN A 147 4.75 5.64 -2.25
CA GLN A 147 5.57 4.68 -1.49
C GLN A 147 6.92 5.28 -1.09
N GLY A 148 7.57 6.01 -2.01
CA GLY A 148 8.82 6.72 -1.74
C GLY A 148 8.65 7.80 -0.68
N ALA A 149 7.56 8.58 -0.75
CA ALA A 149 7.26 9.60 0.23
C ALA A 149 6.99 9.03 1.62
N LEU A 150 6.25 7.91 1.74
CA LEU A 150 6.09 7.19 3.01
C LEU A 150 7.43 6.71 3.57
N LEU A 151 8.29 6.15 2.72
CA LEU A 151 9.58 5.64 3.14
C LEU A 151 10.49 6.76 3.67
N ILE A 152 10.53 7.89 2.98
CA ILE A 152 11.28 9.07 3.39
C ILE A 152 10.69 9.65 4.69
N ALA A 153 9.38 9.87 4.74
CA ALA A 153 8.70 10.41 5.92
C ALA A 153 8.97 9.56 7.17
N ARG A 154 8.96 8.23 7.02
CA ARG A 154 9.35 7.30 8.10
C ARG A 154 10.79 7.47 8.56
N ALA A 155 11.72 7.66 7.62
CA ALA A 155 13.15 7.75 7.94
C ALA A 155 13.54 9.10 8.52
N SER A 156 12.93 10.19 8.03
CA SER A 156 13.24 11.56 8.43
C SER A 156 12.35 12.09 9.56
N GLY A 157 11.18 11.48 9.78
CA GLY A 157 10.10 12.04 10.62
C GLY A 157 9.35 13.21 9.97
N ASP A 158 9.70 13.57 8.73
CA ASP A 158 9.04 14.66 8.00
C ASP A 158 7.78 14.15 7.30
N HIS A 159 6.66 14.26 8.01
CA HIS A 159 5.35 13.89 7.46
C HIS A 159 4.86 14.92 6.42
N ALA A 160 5.34 16.17 6.45
CA ALA A 160 4.93 17.19 5.49
C ALA A 160 5.40 16.85 4.07
N GLY A 161 6.52 16.15 3.92
CA GLY A 161 6.98 15.65 2.61
C GLY A 161 5.97 14.71 1.94
N PHE A 162 5.26 13.87 2.70
CA PHE A 162 4.18 13.04 2.16
C PHE A 162 3.00 13.87 1.67
N GLU A 163 2.61 14.88 2.45
CA GLU A 163 1.54 15.81 2.10
C GLU A 163 1.80 16.57 0.80
N GLN A 164 3.00 17.14 0.70
CA GLN A 164 3.44 17.86 -0.49
C GLN A 164 3.47 16.94 -1.72
N THR A 165 3.93 15.70 -1.55
CA THR A 165 3.92 14.72 -2.64
C THR A 165 2.50 14.43 -3.11
N GLY A 166 1.57 14.18 -2.19
CA GLY A 166 0.16 13.94 -2.52
C GLY A 166 -0.46 15.11 -3.28
N GLU A 167 -0.22 16.34 -2.83
CA GLU A 167 -0.77 17.53 -3.48
C GLU A 167 -0.16 17.78 -4.87
N ILE A 168 1.16 17.63 -5.04
CA ILE A 168 1.83 17.76 -6.34
C ILE A 168 1.28 16.74 -7.35
N LEU A 169 1.11 15.48 -6.92
CA LEU A 169 0.55 14.44 -7.79
C LEU A 169 -0.87 14.79 -8.24
N ARG A 170 -1.68 15.36 -7.34
CA ARG A 170 -3.07 15.72 -7.65
C ARG A 170 -3.13 16.95 -8.57
N GLN A 171 -2.41 18.02 -8.24
CA GLN A 171 -2.35 19.25 -9.04
C GLN A 171 -1.75 19.02 -10.42
N GLY A 172 -0.68 18.22 -10.51
CA GLY A 172 0.02 17.96 -11.77
C GLY A 172 -0.81 17.20 -12.81
N LEU A 173 -1.95 16.64 -12.42
CA LEU A 173 -2.88 15.97 -13.33
C LEU A 173 -4.00 16.89 -13.83
N LEU A 174 -4.32 17.98 -13.13
CA LEU A 174 -5.48 18.81 -13.49
C LEU A 174 -5.24 19.52 -14.82
N ARG A 175 -6.29 19.62 -15.64
CA ARG A 175 -6.27 20.49 -16.83
C ARG A 175 -6.17 21.94 -16.36
N GLU A 176 -5.20 22.68 -16.89
CA GLU A 176 -5.25 24.15 -16.83
C GLU A 176 -6.50 24.60 -17.61
N GLY A 177 -7.32 25.43 -16.96
CA GLY A 177 -8.57 25.96 -17.53
C GLY A 177 -8.36 26.90 -18.71
#